data_AF-A0AAN4VXR8-F1
#
_entry.id   AF-A0AAN4VXR8-F1
#
_cell.length_a   1.000
_cell.length_b   1.000
_cell.length_c   1.000
_cell.angle_alpha   90.00
_cell.angle_beta   90.00
_cell.angle_gamma   90.00
#
_symmetry.space_group_name_H-M   'P 1'
#
loop_
_entity.id
_entity.type
_entity.pdbx_description
1 polymer ?
#
loop_
_entity_poly.entity_id
_entity_poly.type
_entity_poly.pdbx_seq_one_letter_code
_entity_poly.pdbx_strand_id
1 'polypeptide(L)'
;MDQTKIHVFKAGSGDCLLVQVEPNTEHEINILIDCGYSYRATIKDELLKTIKNSYSKQLHRFIITHYDADHIQGGLSLIKENGEANNPKLFPINQVWLNTFRHLQFSKRSNGSKNSAENLVKELDKKDKLVNEIDFVGEKSARQASLLGKELLALGYNWNTDFSNRAVSAEELPTVQISSDISIQLLTPSNKRLEDLEKEFIDFLKTKDIIPTDEDILDDAFELYCKTVGKSTADLVGQKAASKKVISKESIEYFSKGNTYSPDSALPNGSSISFVLKTKNEQLLFLGDAFSEDIVKSLKQIYKQEKGEQLYFDAIKVSHHGSYNNCSPELLDTIDSERFIFSTNSKSHGHPDVETIASIINRKLPTVISKRSLIFNYKNIHHLKEFKDTKLQKFFHYEICEANSVTL
;
A
#
# COMPACT_ATOMS: atom_id res chain seq x y z
N MET A 1 28.24 -8.92 -0.95
CA MET A 1 27.38 -7.86 -1.52
C MET A 1 26.16 -7.86 -0.65
N ASP A 2 25.89 -6.76 0.04
CA ASP A 2 24.83 -6.70 1.04
C ASP A 2 23.50 -6.46 0.33
N GLN A 3 22.82 -7.57 0.04
CA GLN A 3 21.59 -7.64 -0.73
C GLN A 3 20.43 -7.02 0.06
N THR A 4 19.59 -6.23 -0.62
CA THR A 4 18.38 -5.70 0.00
C THR A 4 17.46 -6.84 0.41
N LYS A 5 16.89 -6.73 1.61
CA LYS A 5 15.98 -7.73 2.19
C LYS A 5 14.60 -7.13 2.42
N ILE A 6 13.58 -7.76 1.87
CA ILE A 6 12.17 -7.40 2.06
C ILE A 6 11.55 -8.44 2.98
N HIS A 7 11.11 -8.04 4.17
CA HIS A 7 10.27 -8.86 5.05
C HIS A 7 8.81 -8.54 4.77
N VAL A 8 7.98 -9.58 4.64
CA VAL A 8 6.54 -9.48 4.35
C VAL A 8 5.80 -10.12 5.51
N PHE A 9 5.36 -9.29 6.46
CA PHE A 9 4.74 -9.77 7.69
C PHE A 9 3.33 -10.30 7.43
N LYS A 10 2.85 -11.15 8.34
CA LYS A 10 1.52 -11.75 8.28
C LYS A 10 0.46 -10.79 8.82
N ALA A 11 0.05 -9.82 7.99
CA ALA A 11 -0.90 -8.76 8.31
C ALA A 11 -2.39 -9.09 8.06
N GLY A 12 -2.73 -10.36 7.83
CA GLY A 12 -4.08 -10.81 7.52
C GLY A 12 -4.38 -10.62 6.04
N SER A 13 -5.47 -9.89 5.74
CA SER A 13 -5.77 -9.43 4.39
C SER A 13 -5.02 -8.15 4.02
N GLY A 14 -4.24 -7.56 4.94
CA GLY A 14 -3.54 -6.29 4.74
C GLY A 14 -2.06 -6.37 4.46
N ASP A 15 -1.46 -5.18 4.29
CA ASP A 15 -0.05 -4.99 3.95
C ASP A 15 0.78 -4.60 5.16
N CYS A 16 1.97 -5.20 5.28
CA CYS A 16 3.03 -4.75 6.17
C CYS A 16 4.36 -5.32 5.68
N LEU A 17 5.24 -4.44 5.22
CA LEU A 17 6.54 -4.81 4.68
C LEU A 17 7.65 -4.01 5.37
N LEU A 18 8.75 -4.67 5.71
CA LEU A 18 9.98 -3.99 6.14
C LEU A 18 11.07 -4.23 5.08
N VAL A 19 11.55 -3.15 4.48
CA VAL A 19 12.68 -3.18 3.54
C VAL A 19 13.94 -2.77 4.28
N GLN A 20 14.94 -3.64 4.30
CA GLN A 20 16.27 -3.38 4.83
C GLN A 20 17.26 -3.28 3.65
N VAL A 21 17.77 -2.09 3.40
CA VAL A 21 18.80 -1.82 2.38
C VAL A 21 20.17 -1.84 3.05
N GLU A 22 21.15 -2.49 2.44
CA GLU A 22 22.49 -2.70 2.98
C GLU A 22 22.49 -3.23 4.43
N PRO A 23 21.75 -4.33 4.72
CA PRO A 23 21.59 -4.85 6.08
C PRO A 23 22.92 -5.25 6.72
N ASN A 24 23.03 -5.02 8.03
CA ASN A 24 24.24 -5.28 8.83
C ASN A 24 25.45 -4.35 8.53
N THR A 25 25.24 -3.23 7.85
CA THR A 25 26.26 -2.21 7.58
C THR A 25 25.95 -0.89 8.31
N GLU A 26 26.92 0.01 8.39
CA GLU A 26 26.71 1.35 8.96
C GLU A 26 25.80 2.27 8.13
N HIS A 27 25.54 1.88 6.89
CA HIS A 27 24.65 2.56 5.95
C HIS A 27 23.25 1.94 5.89
N GLU A 28 22.95 0.98 6.78
CA GLU A 28 21.69 0.26 6.75
C GLU A 28 20.48 1.20 6.87
N ILE A 29 19.57 1.11 5.90
CA ILE A 29 18.30 1.82 5.87
C ILE A 29 17.14 0.84 6.09
N ASN A 30 16.29 1.13 7.07
CA ASN A 30 15.07 0.39 7.36
C ASN A 30 13.83 1.23 7.00
N ILE A 31 13.00 0.74 6.08
CA ILE A 31 11.75 1.37 5.62
C ILE A 31 10.59 0.43 5.94
N LEU A 32 9.68 0.86 6.81
CA LEU A 32 8.42 0.16 7.06
C LEU A 32 7.36 0.70 6.10
N ILE A 33 6.65 -0.17 5.40
CA ILE A 33 5.56 0.16 4.48
C ILE A 33 4.31 -0.53 4.99
N ASP A 34 3.32 0.26 5.37
CA ASP A 34 2.07 -0.16 5.99
C ASP A 34 2.26 -1.02 7.25
N CYS A 35 1.16 -1.31 7.95
CA CYS A 35 1.20 -2.02 9.21
C CYS A 35 -0.01 -2.90 9.50
N GLY A 36 -0.81 -3.25 8.49
CA GLY A 36 -1.80 -4.32 8.64
C GLY A 36 -2.93 -4.03 9.61
N TYR A 37 -3.75 -5.06 9.85
CA TYR A 37 -4.70 -5.10 10.97
C TYR A 37 -4.05 -5.59 12.28
N SER A 38 -3.11 -6.53 12.16
CA SER A 38 -2.77 -7.47 13.22
C SER A 38 -1.43 -7.19 13.91
N TYR A 39 -1.09 -5.90 14.13
CA TYR A 39 0.20 -5.51 14.71
C TYR A 39 0.57 -6.32 15.96
N ARG A 40 -0.28 -6.32 16.98
CA ARG A 40 0.01 -7.00 18.26
C ARG A 40 0.05 -8.52 18.16
N ALA A 41 -0.70 -9.11 17.23
CA ALA A 41 -0.88 -10.55 17.16
C ALA A 41 0.22 -11.25 16.34
N THR A 42 0.65 -10.64 15.23
CA THR A 42 1.49 -11.34 14.24
C THR A 42 2.69 -10.53 13.74
N ILE A 43 2.70 -9.20 13.88
CA ILE A 43 3.75 -8.34 13.29
C ILE A 43 4.77 -7.90 14.35
N LYS A 44 4.30 -7.50 15.53
CA LYS A 44 5.08 -6.81 16.57
C LYS A 44 6.38 -7.53 16.90
N ASP A 45 6.32 -8.78 17.32
CA ASP A 45 7.51 -9.47 17.83
C ASP A 45 8.57 -9.64 16.75
N GLU A 46 8.15 -9.94 15.51
CA GLU A 46 9.05 -10.09 14.37
C GLU A 46 9.65 -8.75 13.93
N LEU A 47 8.85 -7.69 13.87
CA LEU A 47 9.31 -6.33 13.57
C LEU A 47 10.30 -5.84 14.62
N LEU A 48 9.94 -5.93 15.91
CA LEU A 48 10.80 -5.52 17.02
C LEU A 48 12.12 -6.30 17.03
N LYS A 49 12.06 -7.62 16.83
CA LYS A 49 13.25 -8.46 16.73
C LYS A 49 14.13 -8.04 15.55
N THR A 50 13.54 -7.79 14.39
CA THR A 50 14.27 -7.42 13.18
C THR A 50 14.96 -6.07 13.33
N ILE A 51 14.26 -5.05 13.84
CA ILE A 51 14.86 -3.71 14.07
C ILE A 51 15.88 -3.73 15.21
N LYS A 52 15.63 -4.45 16.32
CA LYS A 52 16.62 -4.51 17.42
C LYS A 52 17.94 -5.19 17.02
N ASN A 53 17.86 -6.13 16.08
CA ASN A 53 19.02 -6.84 15.54
C ASN A 53 19.63 -6.12 14.33
N SER A 54 18.97 -5.09 13.80
CA SER A 54 19.51 -4.29 12.70
C SER A 54 20.67 -3.42 13.20
N TYR A 55 21.57 -3.03 12.30
CA TYR A 55 22.70 -2.18 12.66
C TYR A 55 22.21 -0.81 13.15
N SER A 56 21.25 -0.22 12.44
CA SER A 56 20.77 1.14 12.67
C SER A 56 19.78 1.25 13.85
N LYS A 57 19.12 0.15 14.24
CA LYS A 57 18.15 0.07 15.35
C LYS A 57 17.03 1.12 15.32
N GLN A 58 16.71 1.61 14.13
CA GLN A 58 15.72 2.65 13.89
C GLN A 58 14.95 2.40 12.59
N LEU A 59 13.79 3.05 12.45
CA LEU A 59 13.14 3.23 11.16
C LEU A 59 13.54 4.59 10.58
N HIS A 60 14.06 4.56 9.36
CA HIS A 60 14.35 5.79 8.63
C HIS A 60 13.07 6.38 8.05
N ARG A 61 12.17 5.52 7.57
CA ARG A 61 10.87 5.89 7.03
C ARG A 61 9.81 4.90 7.49
N PHE A 62 8.65 5.42 7.87
CA PHE A 62 7.42 4.65 8.00
C PHE A 62 6.40 5.22 7.02
N ILE A 63 6.12 4.49 5.95
CA ILE A 63 5.26 4.91 4.86
C ILE A 63 3.91 4.22 5.01
N ILE A 64 2.86 5.00 5.19
CA ILE A 64 1.48 4.53 5.09
C ILE A 64 0.99 4.88 3.70
N THR A 65 0.69 3.87 2.90
CA THR A 65 0.38 4.05 1.48
C THR A 65 -0.99 4.69 1.30
N HIS A 66 -2.01 4.28 2.07
CA HIS A 66 -3.34 4.92 2.11
C HIS A 66 -4.11 4.65 3.43
N TYR A 67 -5.40 5.00 3.44
CA TYR A 67 -6.22 5.08 4.66
C TYR A 67 -6.93 3.80 5.08
N ASP A 68 -6.94 2.76 4.24
CA ASP A 68 -7.72 1.57 4.56
C ASP A 68 -7.14 0.85 5.77
N ALA A 69 -8.05 0.20 6.50
CA ALA A 69 -7.72 -0.36 7.80
C ALA A 69 -6.69 -1.50 7.71
N ASP A 70 -6.56 -2.17 6.56
CA ASP A 70 -5.53 -3.16 6.24
C ASP A 70 -4.13 -2.58 6.13
N HIS A 71 -4.00 -1.27 6.05
CA HIS A 71 -2.72 -0.60 5.87
C HIS A 71 -2.36 0.18 7.14
N ILE A 72 -3.33 0.92 7.70
CA ILE A 72 -3.06 1.92 8.74
C ILE A 72 -3.25 1.42 10.18
N GLN A 73 -4.11 0.42 10.42
CA GLN A 73 -4.62 0.13 11.77
C GLN A 73 -3.53 -0.35 12.74
N GLY A 74 -2.62 -1.20 12.29
CA GLY A 74 -1.50 -1.64 13.10
C GLY A 74 -0.49 -0.53 13.37
N GLY A 75 -0.40 0.46 12.50
CA GLY A 75 0.47 1.62 12.63
C GLY A 75 0.08 2.46 13.84
N LEU A 76 -1.23 2.62 14.05
CA LEU A 76 -1.76 3.24 15.27
C LEU A 76 -1.32 2.52 16.54
N SER A 77 -1.33 1.18 16.53
CA SER A 77 -0.90 0.38 17.67
C SER A 77 0.61 0.51 17.91
N LEU A 78 1.40 0.53 16.83
CA LEU A 78 2.85 0.75 16.89
C LEU A 78 3.17 2.13 17.49
N ILE A 79 2.56 3.20 16.98
CA ILE A 79 2.82 4.57 17.44
C ILE A 79 2.45 4.76 18.92
N LYS A 80 1.28 4.28 19.34
CA LYS A 80 0.87 4.33 20.76
C LYS A 80 1.82 3.60 21.69
N GLU A 81 2.31 2.43 21.27
CA GLU A 81 3.26 1.65 22.07
C GLU A 81 4.66 2.27 22.06
N ASN A 82 5.05 2.92 20.97
CA ASN A 82 6.33 3.60 20.86
C ASN A 82 6.37 4.90 21.68
N GLY A 83 5.25 5.60 21.83
CA GLY A 83 5.17 6.81 22.66
C GLY A 83 5.73 8.06 21.97
N GLU A 84 6.27 8.99 22.76
CA GLU A 84 6.78 10.27 22.25
C GLU A 84 7.96 10.09 21.29
N ALA A 85 7.96 10.83 20.18
CA ALA A 85 8.98 10.69 19.15
C ALA A 85 10.40 11.05 19.64
N ASN A 86 10.52 11.97 20.60
CA ASN A 86 11.79 12.39 21.18
C ASN A 86 12.32 11.42 22.27
N ASN A 87 11.49 10.48 22.75
CA ASN A 87 11.85 9.50 23.77
C ASN A 87 11.10 8.17 23.52
N PRO A 88 11.40 7.50 22.39
CA PRO A 88 10.65 6.32 21.97
C PRO A 88 10.94 5.11 22.87
N LYS A 89 9.88 4.36 23.20
CA LYS A 89 9.95 3.13 24.01
C LYS A 89 10.44 1.92 23.23
N LEU A 90 10.23 1.87 21.91
CA LEU A 90 10.58 0.71 21.07
C LEU A 90 11.84 1.01 20.25
N PHE A 91 11.78 2.02 19.38
CA PHE A 91 12.88 2.50 18.55
C PHE A 91 12.58 3.88 17.93
N PRO A 92 13.60 4.64 17.50
CA PRO A 92 13.40 5.88 16.75
C PRO A 92 12.69 5.64 15.41
N ILE A 93 11.78 6.54 15.06
CA ILE A 93 11.14 6.61 13.74
C ILE A 93 11.39 8.01 13.20
N ASN A 94 12.27 8.13 12.22
CA ASN A 94 12.82 9.43 11.83
C ASN A 94 11.84 10.27 11.01
N GLN A 95 10.97 9.62 10.25
CA GLN A 95 9.98 10.24 9.36
C GLN A 95 8.79 9.29 9.17
N VAL A 96 7.59 9.85 9.19
CA VAL A 96 6.34 9.16 8.86
C VAL A 96 5.72 9.84 7.64
N TRP A 97 5.32 9.04 6.66
CA TRP A 97 4.59 9.48 5.48
C TRP A 97 3.14 9.02 5.59
N LEU A 98 2.23 9.98 5.62
CA LEU A 98 0.79 9.77 5.56
C LEU A 98 0.16 11.08 5.11
N ASN A 99 -0.55 11.08 3.98
CA ASN A 99 -1.35 12.24 3.62
C ASN A 99 -2.57 12.31 4.54
N THR A 100 -2.96 13.50 4.97
CA THR A 100 -4.24 13.78 5.67
C THR A 100 -4.68 15.18 5.29
N PHE A 101 -5.87 15.61 5.75
CA PHE A 101 -6.43 16.89 5.36
C PHE A 101 -5.46 18.06 5.52
N ARG A 102 -4.75 18.21 6.64
CA ARG A 102 -3.74 19.27 6.86
C ARG A 102 -2.66 19.35 5.77
N HIS A 103 -2.35 18.23 5.12
CA HIS A 103 -1.32 18.12 4.09
C HIS A 103 -1.86 18.48 2.69
N LEU A 104 -3.17 18.29 2.47
CA LEU A 104 -3.83 18.61 1.21
C LEU A 104 -4.09 20.12 1.16
N GLN A 105 -3.16 20.93 0.68
CA GLN A 105 -3.26 22.39 0.76
C GLN A 105 -3.57 23.03 -0.61
N PHE A 106 -4.47 22.42 -1.39
CA PHE A 106 -4.84 22.92 -2.72
C PHE A 106 -5.92 23.99 -2.64
N SER A 107 -6.79 23.92 -1.62
CA SER A 107 -7.86 24.88 -1.38
C SER A 107 -7.54 25.86 -0.24
N LYS A 108 -8.01 27.12 -0.37
CA LYS A 108 -7.96 28.09 0.75
C LYS A 108 -8.93 27.69 1.85
N ARG A 109 -8.46 27.71 3.09
CA ARG A 109 -9.25 27.39 4.30
C ARG A 109 -9.55 28.65 5.10
N SER A 110 -10.61 28.59 5.89
CA SER A 110 -11.02 29.71 6.72
C SER A 110 -10.27 29.71 8.06
N ASN A 111 -9.82 30.90 8.50
CA ASN A 111 -9.20 31.10 9.82
C ASN A 111 -10.22 31.17 10.97
N GLY A 112 -11.48 30.78 10.74
CA GLY A 112 -12.58 31.00 11.67
C GLY A 112 -13.07 29.70 12.30
N SER A 113 -13.34 29.71 13.60
CA SER A 113 -14.07 28.65 14.29
C SER A 113 -15.56 28.93 14.19
N LYS A 114 -16.31 28.10 13.45
CA LYS A 114 -17.77 27.98 13.60
C LYS A 114 -18.21 26.60 13.12
N ASN A 115 -18.83 25.88 14.06
CA ASN A 115 -19.29 24.48 14.06
C ASN A 115 -18.19 23.45 14.30
N SER A 116 -18.19 22.88 15.52
CA SER A 116 -17.30 21.77 15.89
C SER A 116 -17.62 20.52 15.05
N ALA A 117 -16.62 20.01 14.35
CA ALA A 117 -16.72 18.77 13.59
C ALA A 117 -16.83 17.51 14.47
N GLU A 118 -16.90 17.65 15.81
CA GLU A 118 -17.07 16.54 16.76
C GLU A 118 -18.26 15.63 16.42
N ASN A 119 -19.40 16.22 16.05
CA ASN A 119 -20.59 15.43 15.70
C ASN A 119 -20.36 14.65 14.39
N LEU A 120 -19.65 15.25 13.43
CA LEU A 120 -19.27 14.58 12.19
C LEU A 120 -18.32 13.41 12.46
N VAL A 121 -17.29 13.61 13.28
CA VAL A 121 -16.36 12.54 13.68
C VAL A 121 -17.11 11.39 14.34
N LYS A 122 -18.05 11.68 15.25
CA LYS A 122 -18.91 10.66 15.89
C LYS A 122 -19.80 9.92 14.88
N GLU A 123 -20.31 10.61 13.86
CA GLU A 123 -21.12 10.00 12.79
C GLU A 123 -20.26 9.05 11.93
N LEU A 124 -19.11 9.53 11.47
CA LEU A 124 -18.20 8.76 10.62
C LEU A 124 -17.59 7.57 11.36
N ASP A 125 -17.23 7.71 12.63
CA ASP A 125 -16.74 6.61 13.48
C ASP A 125 -17.79 5.51 13.63
N LYS A 126 -19.06 5.86 13.82
CA LYS A 126 -20.16 4.88 13.84
C LYS A 126 -20.28 4.15 12.50
N LYS A 127 -20.15 4.88 11.38
CA LYS A 127 -20.21 4.28 10.04
C LYS A 127 -19.02 3.35 9.79
N ASP A 128 -17.81 3.77 10.13
CA ASP A 128 -16.59 2.94 10.01
C ASP A 128 -16.71 1.64 10.81
N LYS A 129 -17.20 1.71 12.05
CA LYS A 129 -17.44 0.52 12.88
C LYS A 129 -18.42 -0.46 12.24
N LEU A 130 -19.53 0.04 11.69
CA LEU A 130 -20.52 -0.80 11.01
C LEU A 130 -19.94 -1.49 9.77
N VAL A 131 -19.16 -0.77 8.97
CA VAL A 131 -18.55 -1.35 7.76
C VAL A 131 -17.51 -2.42 8.13
N ASN A 132 -16.70 -2.15 9.15
CA ASN A 132 -15.67 -3.09 9.59
C ASN A 132 -16.23 -4.33 10.31
N GLU A 133 -17.41 -4.27 10.93
CA GLU A 133 -18.07 -5.46 11.48
C GLU A 133 -18.50 -6.46 10.39
N ILE A 134 -18.76 -5.97 9.16
CA ILE A 134 -19.13 -6.80 8.01
C ILE A 134 -17.89 -7.48 7.41
N ASP A 135 -16.77 -6.77 7.31
CA ASP A 135 -15.52 -7.29 6.72
C ASP A 135 -14.75 -8.25 7.65
N PHE A 136 -15.02 -8.23 8.96
CA PHE A 136 -14.16 -8.84 9.98
C PHE A 136 -14.89 -9.86 10.88
N VAL A 137 -15.24 -11.02 10.32
CA VAL A 137 -15.58 -12.21 11.11
C VAL A 137 -14.28 -12.81 11.68
N GLY A 138 -13.74 -12.27 12.78
CA GLY A 138 -12.51 -12.86 13.34
C GLY A 138 -11.94 -12.34 14.65
N GLU A 139 -11.78 -11.03 14.84
CA GLU A 139 -11.07 -10.52 16.03
C GLU A 139 -11.81 -9.34 16.68
N LYS A 140 -12.60 -9.67 17.71
CA LYS A 140 -13.24 -8.72 18.61
C LYS A 140 -12.21 -8.17 19.59
N SER A 141 -11.51 -7.09 19.25
CA SER A 141 -10.90 -6.23 20.27
C SER A 141 -11.53 -4.85 20.21
N ALA A 142 -11.84 -4.30 21.38
CA ALA A 142 -12.58 -3.05 21.56
C ALA A 142 -11.90 -1.89 20.82
N ARG A 143 -12.46 -1.51 19.67
CA ARG A 143 -11.94 -0.39 18.85
C ARG A 143 -12.38 0.94 19.47
N GLN A 144 -11.46 1.56 20.18
CA GLN A 144 -11.54 3.00 20.47
C GLN A 144 -11.15 3.77 19.21
N ALA A 145 -11.92 4.80 18.86
CA ALA A 145 -11.79 5.62 17.64
C ALA A 145 -10.57 6.54 17.68
N SER A 146 -9.37 5.98 17.79
CA SER A 146 -8.13 6.73 17.67
C SER A 146 -7.63 6.57 16.24
N LEU A 147 -7.13 7.67 15.69
CA LEU A 147 -6.76 7.85 14.30
C LEU A 147 -5.26 8.08 14.23
N LEU A 148 -4.60 7.54 13.22
CA LEU A 148 -3.14 7.54 13.18
C LEU A 148 -2.61 8.98 13.12
N GLY A 149 -3.21 9.84 12.28
CA GLY A 149 -2.81 11.24 12.17
C GLY A 149 -2.87 11.99 13.51
N LYS A 150 -3.91 11.73 14.31
CA LYS A 150 -4.08 12.31 15.64
C LYS A 150 -2.94 11.96 16.59
N GLU A 151 -2.56 10.68 16.65
CA GLU A 151 -1.50 10.22 17.54
C GLU A 151 -0.12 10.68 17.07
N LEU A 152 0.13 10.70 15.74
CA LEU A 152 1.37 11.23 15.18
C LEU A 152 1.60 12.68 15.61
N LEU A 153 0.56 13.52 15.50
CA LEU A 153 0.60 14.90 15.94
C LEU A 153 0.82 15.02 17.45
N ALA A 154 -0.01 14.32 18.24
CA ALA A 154 0.03 14.41 19.70
C ALA A 154 1.36 13.94 20.31
N LEU A 155 2.02 12.97 19.67
CA LEU A 155 3.29 12.39 20.13
C LEU A 155 4.52 13.04 19.45
N GLY A 156 4.31 14.06 18.62
CA GLY A 156 5.38 14.89 18.05
C GLY A 156 6.26 14.20 17.01
N TYR A 157 5.70 13.27 16.23
CA TYR A 157 6.44 12.61 15.15
C TYR A 157 6.71 13.55 13.99
N ASN A 158 7.88 13.39 13.35
CA ASN A 158 8.19 14.07 12.09
C ASN A 158 7.27 13.50 10.99
N TRP A 159 6.23 14.25 10.69
CA TRP A 159 5.17 13.83 9.78
C TRP A 159 5.23 14.63 8.49
N ASN A 160 5.50 13.94 7.38
CA ASN A 160 5.69 14.52 6.04
C ASN A 160 6.72 15.67 6.00
N THR A 161 7.68 15.73 6.93
CA THR A 161 8.65 16.84 6.96
C THR A 161 9.63 16.79 5.78
N ASP A 162 9.84 15.62 5.17
CA ASP A 162 10.50 15.49 3.85
C ASP A 162 9.85 16.35 2.76
N PHE A 163 8.54 16.58 2.87
CA PHE A 163 7.74 17.38 1.95
C PHE A 163 7.41 18.76 2.54
N SER A 164 8.17 19.21 3.54
CA SER A 164 7.93 20.47 4.26
C SER A 164 6.51 20.54 4.86
N ASN A 165 6.04 19.43 5.43
CA ASN A 165 4.68 19.27 5.98
C ASN A 165 3.55 19.42 4.95
N ARG A 166 3.84 19.28 3.66
CA ARG A 166 2.84 19.18 2.59
C ARG A 166 2.57 17.73 2.24
N ALA A 167 1.64 17.50 1.33
CA ALA A 167 1.33 16.15 0.87
C ALA A 167 2.53 15.48 0.19
N VAL A 168 2.71 14.20 0.48
CA VAL A 168 3.53 13.27 -0.30
C VAL A 168 2.89 13.18 -1.69
N SER A 169 3.59 13.71 -2.70
CA SER A 169 3.11 13.81 -4.08
C SER A 169 4.25 13.61 -5.06
N ALA A 170 3.99 12.85 -6.13
CA ALA A 170 4.96 12.58 -7.19
C ALA A 170 5.38 13.82 -7.96
N GLU A 171 4.61 14.91 -7.89
CA GLU A 171 4.92 16.19 -8.54
C GLU A 171 5.59 17.18 -7.59
N GLU A 172 5.37 17.07 -6.28
CA GLU A 172 5.93 18.00 -5.30
C GLU A 172 7.42 17.77 -5.06
N LEU A 173 7.77 16.53 -4.74
CA LEU A 173 9.15 16.09 -4.62
C LEU A 173 9.27 14.71 -5.28
N PRO A 174 9.54 14.66 -6.60
CA PRO A 174 9.53 13.42 -7.36
C PRO A 174 10.49 12.36 -6.82
N THR A 175 11.63 12.79 -6.27
CA THR A 175 12.65 11.92 -5.71
C THR A 175 13.04 12.39 -4.32
N VAL A 176 12.89 11.51 -3.33
CA VAL A 176 13.40 11.73 -1.97
C VAL A 176 14.72 11.00 -1.81
N GLN A 177 15.80 11.75 -1.59
CA GLN A 177 17.12 11.18 -1.33
C GLN A 177 17.24 10.77 0.15
N ILE A 178 17.54 9.50 0.44
CA ILE A 178 17.75 9.00 1.81
C ILE A 178 19.24 9.04 2.18
N SER A 179 20.11 8.61 1.26
CA SER A 179 21.58 8.64 1.36
C SER A 179 22.19 8.88 -0.04
N SER A 180 23.51 8.85 -0.24
CA SER A 180 24.11 9.04 -1.58
C SER A 180 23.62 8.05 -2.63
N ASP A 181 23.37 6.80 -2.23
CA ASP A 181 23.09 5.68 -3.13
C ASP A 181 21.65 5.15 -2.99
N ILE A 182 20.85 5.73 -2.09
CA ILE A 182 19.49 5.27 -1.78
C ILE A 182 18.51 6.42 -1.98
N SER A 183 17.52 6.21 -2.85
CA SER A 183 16.46 7.19 -3.12
C SER A 183 15.10 6.52 -3.34
N ILE A 184 14.03 7.26 -3.04
CA ILE A 184 12.65 6.88 -3.34
C ILE A 184 12.14 7.79 -4.46
N GLN A 185 11.87 7.20 -5.62
CA GLN A 185 11.21 7.87 -6.74
C GLN A 185 9.70 7.65 -6.62
N LEU A 186 8.94 8.69 -6.31
CA LEU A 186 7.49 8.61 -6.28
C LEU A 186 6.90 8.45 -7.69
N LEU A 187 5.85 7.64 -7.78
CA LEU A 187 5.03 7.45 -8.98
C LEU A 187 3.62 8.01 -8.78
N THR A 188 3.05 7.84 -7.59
CA THR A 188 1.74 8.36 -7.18
C THR A 188 1.80 8.80 -5.71
N PRO A 189 0.83 9.61 -5.22
CA PRO A 189 -0.27 10.23 -5.97
C PRO A 189 0.18 11.46 -6.78
N SER A 190 -0.64 11.84 -7.77
CA SER A 190 -0.50 13.14 -8.45
C SER A 190 -1.19 14.24 -7.67
N ASN A 191 -0.80 15.50 -7.88
CA ASN A 191 -1.48 16.63 -7.26
C ASN A 191 -2.96 16.68 -7.63
N LYS A 192 -3.31 16.31 -8.88
CA LYS A 192 -4.70 16.26 -9.32
C LYS A 192 -5.56 15.28 -8.50
N ARG A 193 -5.03 14.08 -8.19
CA ARG A 193 -5.75 13.09 -7.38
C ARG A 193 -5.93 13.57 -5.94
N LEU A 194 -4.90 14.21 -5.39
CA LEU A 194 -4.97 14.77 -4.04
C LEU A 194 -5.94 15.96 -3.97
N GLU A 195 -5.97 16.83 -4.98
CA GLU A 195 -6.92 17.93 -5.12
C GLU A 195 -8.36 17.41 -5.25
N ASP A 196 -8.58 16.35 -6.04
CA ASP A 196 -9.90 15.73 -6.18
C ASP A 196 -10.39 15.16 -4.84
N LEU A 197 -9.52 14.46 -4.10
CA LEU A 197 -9.86 13.96 -2.77
C LEU A 197 -10.13 15.09 -1.77
N GLU A 198 -9.34 16.17 -1.79
CA GLU A 198 -9.58 17.35 -0.95
C GLU A 198 -10.95 17.98 -1.29
N LYS A 199 -11.24 18.15 -2.57
CA LYS A 199 -12.47 18.77 -3.06
C LYS A 199 -13.71 17.95 -2.66
N GLU A 200 -13.68 16.64 -2.86
CA GLU A 200 -14.79 15.76 -2.48
C GLU A 200 -15.05 15.78 -0.97
N PHE A 201 -13.99 15.82 -0.16
CA PHE A 201 -14.15 15.99 1.28
C PHE A 201 -14.71 17.36 1.66
N ILE A 202 -14.23 18.44 1.04
CA ILE A 202 -14.75 19.80 1.25
C ILE A 202 -16.23 19.89 0.85
N ASP A 203 -16.61 19.30 -0.28
CA ASP A 203 -18.00 19.26 -0.74
C ASP A 203 -18.87 18.44 0.22
N PHE A 204 -18.35 17.34 0.76
CA PHE A 204 -19.00 16.60 1.85
C PHE A 204 -19.17 17.46 3.12
N LEU A 205 -18.15 18.22 3.55
CA LEU A 205 -18.27 19.13 4.69
C LEU A 205 -19.37 20.19 4.47
N LYS A 206 -19.51 20.72 3.25
CA LYS A 206 -20.60 21.65 2.90
C LYS A 206 -21.98 21.01 3.07
N THR A 207 -22.15 19.72 2.73
CA THR A 207 -23.43 19.02 2.97
C THR A 207 -23.77 18.85 4.45
N LYS A 208 -22.78 19.07 5.33
CA LYS A 208 -22.89 18.99 6.78
C LYS A 208 -22.88 20.37 7.45
N ASP A 209 -22.95 21.46 6.68
CA ASP A 209 -22.83 22.84 7.15
C ASP A 209 -21.54 23.09 7.97
N ILE A 210 -20.44 22.43 7.60
CA ILE A 210 -19.11 22.59 8.20
C ILE A 210 -18.22 23.37 7.23
N ILE A 211 -17.54 24.39 7.77
CA ILE A 211 -16.57 25.20 7.02
C ILE A 211 -15.21 24.50 7.09
N PRO A 212 -14.48 24.34 5.97
CA PRO A 212 -13.13 23.80 6.01
C PRO A 212 -12.15 24.79 6.67
N THR A 213 -11.50 24.34 7.74
CA THR A 213 -10.50 25.06 8.55
C THR A 213 -9.23 24.22 8.69
N ASP A 214 -8.22 24.73 9.39
CA ASP A 214 -7.00 23.98 9.74
C ASP A 214 -7.07 23.37 11.15
N GLU A 215 -8.28 23.16 11.70
CA GLU A 215 -8.45 22.51 13.00
C GLU A 215 -8.11 21.02 12.91
N ASP A 216 -7.36 20.49 13.89
CA ASP A 216 -6.93 19.09 13.95
C ASP A 216 -8.09 18.08 13.86
N ILE A 217 -9.29 18.46 14.34
CA ILE A 217 -10.50 17.61 14.28
C ILE A 217 -10.94 17.30 12.84
N LEU A 218 -10.57 18.13 11.86
CA LEU A 218 -10.89 17.88 10.45
C LEU A 218 -9.94 16.85 9.83
N ASP A 219 -8.72 16.67 10.35
CA ASP A 219 -7.90 15.51 10.00
C ASP A 219 -8.56 14.22 10.46
N ASP A 220 -9.11 14.23 11.68
CA ASP A 220 -9.82 13.08 12.23
C ASP A 220 -11.04 12.73 11.35
N ALA A 221 -11.84 13.73 10.99
CA ALA A 221 -12.99 13.56 10.11
C ALA A 221 -12.57 13.07 8.71
N PHE A 222 -11.45 13.55 8.18
CA PHE A 222 -10.95 13.19 6.87
C PHE A 222 -10.46 11.73 6.81
N GLU A 223 -9.69 11.28 7.80
CA GLU A 223 -9.22 9.89 7.88
C GLU A 223 -10.43 8.93 7.94
N LEU A 224 -11.43 9.25 8.76
CA LEU A 224 -12.67 8.46 8.84
C LEU A 224 -13.50 8.54 7.57
N TYR A 225 -13.59 9.71 6.93
CA TYR A 225 -14.29 9.87 5.65
C TYR A 225 -13.69 8.93 4.61
N CYS A 226 -12.37 8.97 4.42
CA CYS A 226 -11.65 8.11 3.45
C CYS A 226 -11.96 6.62 3.68
N LYS A 227 -11.89 6.15 4.92
CA LYS A 227 -12.23 4.76 5.30
C LYS A 227 -13.66 4.35 4.96
N THR A 228 -14.59 5.30 4.89
CA THR A 228 -16.02 5.02 4.65
C THR A 228 -16.49 5.25 3.22
N VAL A 229 -15.75 6.02 2.41
CA VAL A 229 -16.12 6.30 1.00
C VAL A 229 -15.44 5.37 0.01
N GLY A 230 -14.26 4.82 0.35
CA GLY A 230 -13.62 3.79 -0.47
C GLY A 230 -14.48 2.52 -0.60
N LYS A 231 -15.21 2.18 0.47
CA LYS A 231 -15.99 0.94 0.60
C LYS A 231 -17.40 1.02 0.00
N SER A 232 -17.54 1.56 -1.21
CA SER A 232 -18.85 1.66 -1.88
C SER A 232 -19.40 0.26 -2.25
N THR A 233 -20.71 0.20 -2.54
CA THR A 233 -21.48 -1.03 -2.79
C THR A 233 -20.92 -1.98 -3.85
N ALA A 234 -19.95 -1.57 -4.68
CA ALA A 234 -19.24 -2.47 -5.59
C ALA A 234 -18.45 -3.57 -4.86
N ASP A 235 -17.89 -3.28 -3.68
CA ASP A 235 -17.17 -4.27 -2.86
C ASP A 235 -18.14 -5.25 -2.17
N LEU A 236 -19.35 -4.78 -1.84
CA LEU A 236 -20.44 -5.59 -1.28
C LEU A 236 -21.14 -6.45 -2.36
N VAL A 237 -21.18 -5.99 -3.60
CA VAL A 237 -21.76 -6.68 -4.77
C VAL A 237 -20.71 -7.54 -5.50
N GLY A 238 -19.44 -7.48 -5.08
CA GLY A 238 -18.36 -8.39 -5.44
C GLY A 238 -18.62 -9.87 -5.08
N GLN A 239 -19.75 -10.18 -4.46
CA GLN A 239 -20.41 -11.49 -4.64
C GLN A 239 -20.95 -11.63 -6.08
N LYS A 240 -20.10 -11.46 -7.11
CA LYS A 240 -20.32 -12.20 -8.34
C LYS A 240 -20.26 -13.66 -7.93
N ALA A 241 -21.41 -14.32 -7.92
CA ALA A 241 -21.55 -15.75 -7.68
C ALA A 241 -20.33 -16.46 -8.27
N ALA A 242 -19.44 -16.96 -7.41
CA ALA A 242 -18.18 -17.54 -7.80
C ALA A 242 -18.49 -18.84 -8.56
N SER A 243 -18.74 -18.72 -9.86
CA SER A 243 -18.48 -19.81 -10.76
C SER A 243 -17.00 -20.11 -10.59
N LYS A 244 -16.71 -21.24 -9.94
CA LYS A 244 -15.35 -21.68 -9.68
C LYS A 244 -14.58 -21.63 -11.00
N LYS A 245 -13.69 -20.66 -11.16
CA LYS A 245 -12.88 -20.50 -12.37
C LYS A 245 -12.04 -21.76 -12.51
N VAL A 246 -12.20 -22.44 -13.64
CA VAL A 246 -11.35 -23.58 -13.98
C VAL A 246 -10.02 -23.03 -14.45
N ILE A 247 -8.94 -23.46 -13.82
CA ILE A 247 -7.58 -23.06 -14.19
C ILE A 247 -7.00 -24.13 -15.13
N SER A 248 -6.77 -23.74 -16.38
CA SER A 248 -6.12 -24.52 -17.42
C SER A 248 -5.25 -23.59 -18.27
N LYS A 249 -4.50 -24.15 -19.22
CA LYS A 249 -3.74 -23.35 -20.18
C LYS A 249 -4.65 -22.37 -20.93
N GLU A 250 -5.78 -22.86 -21.44
CA GLU A 250 -6.73 -22.08 -22.25
C GLU A 250 -7.39 -20.97 -21.43
N SER A 251 -7.71 -21.24 -20.16
CA SER A 251 -8.31 -20.21 -19.30
C SER A 251 -7.29 -19.17 -18.85
N ILE A 252 -6.04 -19.54 -18.58
CA ILE A 252 -4.95 -18.58 -18.33
C ILE A 252 -4.73 -17.67 -19.55
N GLU A 253 -4.68 -18.25 -20.75
CA GLU A 253 -4.59 -17.49 -22.01
C GLU A 253 -5.81 -16.59 -22.25
N TYR A 254 -6.98 -16.98 -21.77
CA TYR A 254 -8.19 -16.15 -21.85
C TYR A 254 -8.17 -14.99 -20.85
N PHE A 255 -7.89 -15.28 -19.58
CA PHE A 255 -7.93 -14.30 -18.49
C PHE A 255 -6.85 -13.21 -18.62
N SER A 256 -5.70 -13.54 -19.22
CA SER A 256 -4.61 -12.60 -19.45
C SER A 256 -4.85 -11.58 -20.57
N LYS A 257 -5.95 -11.70 -21.34
CA LYS A 257 -6.23 -10.80 -22.48
C LYS A 257 -6.77 -9.42 -22.11
N GLY A 258 -7.12 -9.16 -20.86
CA GLY A 258 -7.69 -7.86 -20.48
C GLY A 258 -9.20 -7.73 -20.66
N ASN A 259 -9.89 -8.74 -21.22
CA ASN A 259 -11.31 -8.63 -21.59
C ASN A 259 -12.26 -8.35 -20.42
N THR A 260 -11.84 -8.67 -19.20
CA THR A 260 -12.63 -8.49 -17.97
C THR A 260 -12.12 -7.36 -17.09
N TYR A 261 -11.09 -6.62 -17.55
CA TYR A 261 -10.49 -5.54 -16.77
C TYR A 261 -11.47 -4.38 -16.61
N SER A 262 -11.62 -3.92 -15.36
CA SER A 262 -12.32 -2.71 -15.01
C SER A 262 -11.42 -1.91 -14.08
N PRO A 263 -11.03 -0.68 -14.41
CA PRO A 263 -10.21 0.14 -13.55
C PRO A 263 -10.84 0.32 -12.17
N ASP A 264 -9.99 0.33 -11.14
CA ASP A 264 -10.42 0.76 -9.82
C ASP A 264 -10.88 2.23 -9.85
N SER A 265 -11.87 2.54 -9.03
CA SER A 265 -12.50 3.87 -9.00
C SER A 265 -12.72 4.39 -7.58
N ALA A 266 -12.26 3.66 -6.56
CA ALA A 266 -12.34 4.10 -5.18
C ALA A 266 -11.51 5.37 -4.99
N LEU A 267 -12.18 6.50 -4.71
CA LEU A 267 -11.54 7.80 -4.58
C LEU A 267 -10.30 7.81 -3.65
N PRO A 268 -10.32 7.17 -2.46
CA PRO A 268 -9.15 7.12 -1.58
C PRO A 268 -7.92 6.46 -2.21
N ASN A 269 -8.10 5.45 -3.07
CA ASN A 269 -7.02 4.74 -3.75
C ASN A 269 -6.25 5.62 -4.74
N GLY A 270 -6.89 6.69 -5.23
CA GLY A 270 -6.20 7.73 -6.01
C GLY A 270 -5.12 8.48 -5.22
N SER A 271 -5.16 8.45 -3.89
CA SER A 271 -4.17 9.07 -3.01
C SER A 271 -3.04 8.12 -2.58
N SER A 272 -3.08 6.86 -3.01
CA SER A 272 -2.12 5.83 -2.61
C SER A 272 -0.69 6.20 -3.03
N ILE A 273 0.26 6.08 -2.10
CA ILE A 273 1.68 6.33 -2.35
C ILE A 273 2.31 5.08 -2.98
N SER A 274 2.69 5.20 -4.26
CA SER A 274 3.47 4.17 -4.98
C SER A 274 4.80 4.74 -5.42
N PHE A 275 5.84 3.90 -5.43
CA PHE A 275 7.22 4.38 -5.63
C PHE A 275 8.17 3.28 -6.10
N VAL A 276 9.30 3.73 -6.66
CA VAL A 276 10.48 2.92 -6.91
C VAL A 276 11.53 3.24 -5.84
N LEU A 277 11.94 2.26 -5.05
CA LEU A 277 13.14 2.36 -4.22
C LEU A 277 14.35 2.01 -5.07
N LYS A 278 15.26 2.96 -5.26
CA LYS A 278 16.50 2.79 -6.00
C LYS A 278 17.66 2.69 -5.01
N THR A 279 18.41 1.60 -5.10
CA THR A 279 19.68 1.41 -4.39
C THR A 279 20.81 1.48 -5.42
N LYS A 280 22.06 1.31 -4.97
CA LYS A 280 23.22 1.21 -5.88
C LYS A 280 23.10 0.10 -6.91
N ASN A 281 22.45 -1.01 -6.54
CA ASN A 281 22.45 -2.24 -7.34
C ASN A 281 21.04 -2.68 -7.75
N GLU A 282 19.99 -2.25 -7.05
CA GLU A 282 18.64 -2.78 -7.19
C GLU A 282 17.59 -1.68 -7.37
N GLN A 283 16.50 -2.01 -8.05
CA GLN A 283 15.31 -1.17 -8.18
C GLN A 283 14.06 -1.96 -7.79
N LEU A 284 13.37 -1.52 -6.74
CA LEU A 284 12.20 -2.20 -6.19
C LEU A 284 10.96 -1.37 -6.39
N LEU A 285 9.91 -1.98 -6.93
CA LEU A 285 8.66 -1.29 -7.22
C LEU A 285 7.58 -1.66 -6.19
N PHE A 286 7.06 -0.65 -5.50
CA PHE A 286 5.96 -0.77 -4.56
C PHE A 286 4.74 -0.03 -5.12
N LEU A 287 3.73 -0.80 -5.54
CA LEU A 287 2.57 -0.26 -6.27
C LEU A 287 1.47 0.32 -5.35
N GLY A 288 1.47 -0.03 -4.06
CA GLY A 288 0.38 0.30 -3.14
C GLY A 288 -0.98 -0.08 -3.72
N ASP A 289 -2.01 0.70 -3.40
CA ASP A 289 -3.36 0.51 -3.95
C ASP A 289 -3.69 1.53 -5.04
N ALA A 290 -2.65 2.13 -5.63
CA ALA A 290 -2.82 3.18 -6.63
C ALA A 290 -3.48 2.66 -7.92
N PHE A 291 -4.10 3.58 -8.66
CA PHE A 291 -4.69 3.26 -9.95
C PHE A 291 -3.61 2.90 -10.98
N SER A 292 -3.80 1.80 -11.71
CA SER A 292 -2.82 1.30 -12.68
C SER A 292 -2.48 2.35 -13.74
N GLU A 293 -3.47 3.11 -14.20
CA GLU A 293 -3.34 4.13 -15.23
C GLU A 293 -2.40 5.26 -14.79
N ASP A 294 -2.51 5.68 -13.53
CA ASP A 294 -1.66 6.74 -12.97
C ASP A 294 -0.20 6.24 -12.86
N ILE A 295 0.00 4.99 -12.43
CA ILE A 295 1.32 4.37 -12.37
C ILE A 295 1.95 4.25 -13.77
N VAL A 296 1.20 3.75 -14.76
CA VAL A 296 1.67 3.63 -16.16
C VAL A 296 2.09 4.98 -16.70
N LYS A 297 1.26 6.01 -16.49
CA LYS A 297 1.55 7.38 -16.92
C LYS A 297 2.87 7.88 -16.30
N SER A 298 3.04 7.73 -14.99
CA SER A 298 4.24 8.16 -14.28
C SER A 298 5.48 7.41 -14.73
N LEU A 299 5.41 6.08 -14.88
CA LEU A 299 6.53 5.26 -15.36
C LEU A 299 6.98 5.66 -16.77
N LYS A 300 6.03 5.81 -17.71
CA LYS A 300 6.33 6.25 -19.08
C LYS A 300 6.99 7.63 -19.11
N GLN A 301 6.54 8.55 -18.26
CA GLN A 301 7.11 9.89 -18.16
C GLN A 301 8.52 9.88 -17.55
N ILE A 302 8.73 9.13 -16.46
CA ILE A 302 10.01 9.10 -15.72
C ILE A 302 11.09 8.36 -16.52
N TYR A 303 10.77 7.20 -17.09
CA TYR A 303 11.73 6.36 -17.80
C TYR A 303 11.81 6.65 -19.30
N LYS A 304 11.00 7.60 -19.81
CA LYS A 304 10.91 7.94 -21.25
C LYS A 304 10.73 6.70 -22.14
N GLN A 305 9.93 5.78 -21.64
CA GLN A 305 9.76 4.44 -22.20
C GLN A 305 9.24 4.50 -23.64
N GLU A 306 9.93 3.83 -24.56
CA GLU A 306 9.45 3.68 -25.93
C GLU A 306 8.36 2.61 -26.04
N LYS A 307 7.55 2.67 -27.11
CA LYS A 307 6.47 1.71 -27.31
C LYS A 307 7.03 0.28 -27.42
N GLY A 308 6.67 -0.58 -26.48
CA GLY A 308 7.07 -1.99 -26.45
C GLY A 308 8.36 -2.28 -25.67
N GLU A 309 9.00 -1.25 -25.10
CA GLU A 309 10.03 -1.43 -24.07
C GLU A 309 9.38 -1.84 -22.75
N GLN A 310 9.99 -2.72 -21.98
CA GLN A 310 9.49 -3.16 -20.68
C GLN A 310 10.48 -2.78 -19.59
N LEU A 311 9.99 -2.16 -18.52
CA LEU A 311 10.82 -1.75 -17.38
C LEU A 311 11.01 -2.92 -16.44
N TYR A 312 12.27 -3.31 -16.20
CA TYR A 312 12.59 -4.40 -15.29
C TYR A 312 12.92 -3.88 -13.89
N PHE A 313 12.37 -4.55 -12.87
CA PHE A 313 12.62 -4.31 -11.45
C PHE A 313 13.07 -5.61 -10.78
N ASP A 314 13.92 -5.53 -9.75
CA ASP A 314 14.45 -6.70 -9.04
C ASP A 314 13.40 -7.41 -8.17
N ALA A 315 12.40 -6.63 -7.73
CA ALA A 315 11.17 -7.12 -7.14
C ALA A 315 10.02 -6.13 -7.35
N ILE A 316 8.81 -6.68 -7.51
CA ILE A 316 7.56 -5.91 -7.57
C ILE A 316 6.66 -6.39 -6.43
N LYS A 317 6.30 -5.49 -5.52
CA LYS A 317 5.16 -5.68 -4.62
C LYS A 317 3.89 -5.38 -5.40
N VAL A 318 3.10 -6.43 -5.63
CA VAL A 318 1.88 -6.35 -6.45
C VAL A 318 0.86 -5.44 -5.76
N SER A 319 0.15 -4.66 -6.59
CA SER A 319 -0.83 -3.67 -6.14
C SER A 319 -2.02 -4.33 -5.46
N HIS A 320 -2.55 -3.70 -4.40
CA HIS A 320 -3.85 -4.01 -3.80
C HIS A 320 -4.08 -5.52 -3.60
N HIS A 321 -3.11 -6.17 -2.94
CA HIS A 321 -3.11 -7.62 -2.66
C HIS A 321 -3.22 -8.53 -3.89
N GLY A 322 -3.08 -8.00 -5.11
CA GLY A 322 -3.30 -8.69 -6.37
C GLY A 322 -4.72 -8.56 -6.95
N SER A 323 -5.47 -7.52 -6.56
CA SER A 323 -6.71 -7.11 -7.24
C SER A 323 -6.45 -6.85 -8.72
N TYR A 324 -7.28 -7.43 -9.59
CA TYR A 324 -7.14 -7.27 -11.02
C TYR A 324 -7.44 -5.84 -11.47
N ASN A 325 -8.34 -5.15 -10.78
CA ASN A 325 -8.71 -3.76 -11.10
C ASN A 325 -7.54 -2.77 -10.92
N ASN A 326 -6.55 -3.14 -10.10
CA ASN A 326 -5.31 -2.37 -9.88
C ASN A 326 -4.09 -2.98 -10.60
N CYS A 327 -4.29 -4.02 -11.40
CA CYS A 327 -3.25 -4.68 -12.20
C CYS A 327 -3.63 -4.72 -13.69
N SER A 328 -3.77 -3.53 -14.30
CA SER A 328 -4.17 -3.43 -15.71
C SER A 328 -3.23 -4.20 -16.66
N PRO A 329 -3.74 -4.72 -17.78
CA PRO A 329 -2.88 -5.34 -18.80
C PRO A 329 -1.77 -4.40 -19.27
N GLU A 330 -2.05 -3.10 -19.43
CA GLU A 330 -1.04 -2.12 -19.84
C GLU A 330 0.06 -1.92 -18.77
N LEU A 331 -0.31 -1.94 -17.48
CA LEU A 331 0.66 -1.90 -16.39
C LEU A 331 1.58 -3.12 -16.45
N LEU A 332 1.02 -4.31 -16.60
CA LEU A 332 1.80 -5.54 -16.70
C LEU A 332 2.60 -5.61 -18.01
N ASP A 333 2.16 -5.01 -19.10
CA ASP A 333 3.01 -4.88 -20.30
C ASP A 333 4.13 -3.85 -20.12
N THR A 334 3.94 -2.88 -19.22
CA THR A 334 4.91 -1.82 -18.93
C THR A 334 6.05 -2.29 -18.01
N ILE A 335 5.77 -3.18 -17.06
CA ILE A 335 6.73 -3.62 -16.02
C ILE A 335 6.98 -5.12 -16.04
N ASP A 336 8.16 -5.55 -15.60
CA ASP A 336 8.43 -6.95 -15.24
C ASP A 336 9.38 -7.11 -14.08
N SER A 337 9.44 -8.34 -13.59
CA SER A 337 10.36 -8.77 -12.55
C SER A 337 10.50 -10.29 -12.57
N GLU A 338 11.62 -10.82 -12.07
CA GLU A 338 11.67 -12.22 -11.66
C GLU A 338 10.73 -12.46 -10.46
N ARG A 339 10.64 -11.51 -9.54
CA ARG A 339 9.99 -11.67 -8.23
C ARG A 339 8.75 -10.79 -8.10
N PHE A 340 7.58 -11.42 -7.97
CA PHE A 340 6.31 -10.76 -7.68
C PHE A 340 5.85 -11.12 -6.27
N ILE A 341 5.71 -10.13 -5.39
CA ILE A 341 5.41 -10.30 -3.98
C ILE A 341 3.94 -10.00 -3.70
N PHE A 342 3.26 -10.92 -3.04
CA PHE A 342 1.88 -10.82 -2.60
C PHE A 342 1.79 -10.92 -1.08
N SER A 343 0.90 -10.12 -0.51
CA SER A 343 0.68 -9.96 0.93
C SER A 343 -0.81 -10.03 1.23
N THR A 344 -1.32 -11.25 1.39
CA THR A 344 -2.73 -11.47 1.73
C THR A 344 -2.97 -12.94 2.08
N ASN A 345 -3.95 -13.18 2.95
CA ASN A 345 -4.47 -14.50 3.25
C ASN A 345 -5.74 -14.85 2.45
N SER A 346 -6.18 -13.95 1.56
CA SER A 346 -7.34 -14.09 0.68
C SER A 346 -8.72 -14.16 1.37
N LYS A 347 -8.83 -13.88 2.68
CA LYS A 347 -10.09 -14.06 3.42
C LYS A 347 -11.11 -12.94 3.23
N SER A 348 -10.67 -11.70 3.04
CA SER A 348 -11.59 -10.54 2.92
C SER A 348 -12.17 -10.42 1.52
N HIS A 349 -11.32 -10.27 0.50
CA HIS A 349 -11.75 -9.97 -0.87
C HIS A 349 -11.50 -11.11 -1.87
N GLY A 350 -10.91 -12.24 -1.43
CA GLY A 350 -10.54 -13.32 -2.33
C GLY A 350 -9.31 -13.04 -3.21
N HIS A 351 -8.63 -11.90 -3.02
CA HIS A 351 -7.39 -11.58 -3.74
C HIS A 351 -6.23 -12.53 -3.36
N PRO A 352 -5.26 -12.76 -4.26
CA PRO A 352 -5.17 -12.21 -5.61
C PRO A 352 -6.19 -12.78 -6.58
N ASP A 353 -6.54 -12.01 -7.59
CA ASP A 353 -7.44 -12.47 -8.64
C ASP A 353 -6.72 -13.43 -9.60
N VAL A 354 -7.48 -14.38 -10.15
CA VAL A 354 -6.99 -15.35 -11.15
C VAL A 354 -6.44 -14.60 -12.38
N GLU A 355 -7.11 -13.54 -12.80
CA GLU A 355 -6.73 -12.68 -13.91
C GLU A 355 -5.38 -12.00 -13.67
N THR A 356 -5.11 -11.53 -12.45
CA THR A 356 -3.81 -10.96 -12.09
C THR A 356 -2.70 -11.99 -12.23
N ILE A 357 -2.89 -13.18 -11.66
CA ILE A 357 -1.90 -14.27 -11.76
C ILE A 357 -1.69 -14.67 -13.22
N ALA A 358 -2.78 -14.88 -13.97
CA ALA A 358 -2.73 -15.24 -15.38
C ALA A 358 -2.00 -14.19 -16.22
N SER A 359 -2.27 -12.89 -15.98
CA SER A 359 -1.63 -11.79 -16.69
C SER A 359 -0.15 -11.65 -16.35
N ILE A 360 0.27 -11.97 -15.12
CA ILE A 360 1.70 -11.97 -14.75
C ILE A 360 2.45 -13.10 -15.47
N ILE A 361 1.92 -14.33 -15.46
CA ILE A 361 2.64 -15.52 -15.95
C ILE A 361 2.53 -15.70 -17.47
N ASN A 362 1.42 -15.31 -18.09
CA ASN A 362 1.20 -15.48 -19.53
C ASN A 362 1.75 -14.30 -20.34
N ARG A 363 3.02 -13.96 -20.09
CA ARG A 363 3.76 -12.95 -20.83
C ARG A 363 5.10 -13.52 -21.24
N LYS A 364 5.65 -13.06 -22.37
CA LYS A 364 7.00 -13.40 -22.79
C LYS A 364 7.98 -13.07 -21.67
N LEU A 365 8.94 -13.95 -21.40
CA LEU A 365 10.00 -13.66 -20.44
C LEU A 365 11.01 -12.68 -21.06
N PRO A 366 11.43 -11.65 -20.32
CA PRO A 366 12.64 -10.88 -20.63
C PRO A 366 13.85 -11.81 -20.73
N THR A 367 14.85 -11.43 -21.53
CA THR A 367 16.06 -12.25 -21.72
C THR A 367 16.90 -12.43 -20.45
N VAL A 368 16.66 -11.59 -19.44
CA VAL A 368 17.37 -11.58 -18.16
C VAL A 368 16.85 -12.61 -17.15
N ILE A 369 15.67 -13.19 -17.37
CA ILE A 369 15.06 -14.16 -16.44
C ILE A 369 14.66 -15.45 -17.16
N SER A 370 14.66 -16.56 -16.42
CA SER A 370 14.24 -17.88 -16.94
C SER A 370 12.86 -18.33 -16.45
N LYS A 371 12.33 -17.65 -15.42
CA LYS A 371 11.01 -17.90 -14.83
C LYS A 371 10.55 -16.67 -14.01
N ARG A 372 9.27 -16.61 -13.67
CA ARG A 372 8.70 -15.69 -12.66
C ARG A 372 8.39 -16.42 -11.36
N SER A 373 8.81 -15.89 -10.23
CA SER A 373 8.51 -16.38 -8.89
C SER A 373 7.38 -15.54 -8.28
N LEU A 374 6.24 -16.19 -8.03
CA LEU A 374 5.10 -15.62 -7.33
C LEU A 374 5.25 -15.92 -5.83
N ILE A 375 5.58 -14.92 -5.04
CA ILE A 375 5.98 -15.06 -3.64
C ILE A 375 4.83 -14.64 -2.72
N PHE A 376 4.38 -15.56 -1.88
CA PHE A 376 3.26 -15.37 -0.95
C PHE A 376 3.74 -15.48 0.49
N ASN A 377 3.33 -14.53 1.35
CA ASN A 377 3.56 -14.59 2.80
C ASN A 377 2.62 -15.55 3.55
N TYR A 378 1.56 -16.02 2.88
CA TYR A 378 0.63 -17.02 3.41
C TYR A 378 0.67 -18.32 2.62
N LYS A 379 0.47 -19.42 3.35
CA LYS A 379 0.32 -20.76 2.77
C LYS A 379 -1.14 -20.98 2.34
N ASN A 380 -1.33 -21.86 1.37
CA ASN A 380 -2.64 -22.41 1.01
C ASN A 380 -3.71 -21.38 0.62
N ILE A 381 -3.38 -20.47 -0.30
CA ILE A 381 -4.39 -19.66 -0.98
C ILE A 381 -5.26 -20.59 -1.85
N HIS A 382 -6.42 -20.97 -1.32
CA HIS A 382 -7.17 -22.14 -1.79
C HIS A 382 -7.68 -22.01 -3.23
N HIS A 383 -8.06 -20.81 -3.68
CA HIS A 383 -8.55 -20.58 -5.04
C HIS A 383 -7.42 -20.51 -6.08
N LEU A 384 -6.16 -20.47 -5.65
CA LEU A 384 -4.98 -20.51 -6.51
C LEU A 384 -4.28 -21.88 -6.51
N LYS A 385 -4.86 -22.90 -5.87
CA LYS A 385 -4.21 -24.22 -5.72
C LYS A 385 -3.89 -24.86 -7.07
N GLU A 386 -4.72 -24.66 -8.09
CA GLU A 386 -4.51 -25.22 -9.42
C GLU A 386 -3.27 -24.61 -10.12
N PHE A 387 -2.84 -23.39 -9.75
CA PHE A 387 -1.57 -22.82 -10.22
C PHE A 387 -0.33 -23.51 -9.62
N LYS A 388 -0.48 -24.44 -8.67
CA LYS A 388 0.62 -25.31 -8.20
C LYS A 388 0.84 -26.53 -9.12
N ASP A 389 0.06 -26.68 -10.20
CA ASP A 389 0.27 -27.74 -11.20
C ASP A 389 1.62 -27.57 -11.91
N THR A 390 2.43 -28.63 -11.89
CA THR A 390 3.80 -28.62 -12.44
C THR A 390 3.86 -28.49 -13.96
N LYS A 391 2.82 -28.94 -14.67
CA LYS A 391 2.72 -28.77 -16.14
C LYS A 391 2.45 -27.31 -16.48
N LEU A 392 1.57 -26.64 -15.73
CA LEU A 392 1.32 -25.21 -15.89
C LEU A 392 2.57 -24.39 -15.57
N GLN A 393 3.24 -24.67 -14.44
CA GLN A 393 4.49 -24.01 -14.06
C GLN A 393 5.58 -24.14 -15.11
N LYS A 394 5.75 -25.34 -15.68
CA LYS A 394 6.70 -25.58 -16.76
C LYS A 394 6.31 -24.87 -18.06
N PHE A 395 5.02 -24.84 -18.39
CA PHE A 395 4.53 -24.24 -19.63
C PHE A 395 4.62 -22.71 -19.63
N PHE A 396 4.21 -22.06 -18.53
CA PHE A 396 4.22 -20.60 -18.38
C PHE A 396 5.48 -20.07 -17.69
N HIS A 397 6.45 -20.94 -17.40
CA HIS A 397 7.73 -20.58 -16.79
C HIS A 397 7.57 -19.77 -15.48
N TYR A 398 6.84 -20.32 -14.52
CA TYR A 398 6.69 -19.68 -13.21
C TYR A 398 6.81 -20.70 -12.07
N GLU A 399 7.00 -20.18 -10.87
CA GLU A 399 6.90 -20.93 -9.63
C GLU A 399 6.09 -20.18 -8.58
N ILE A 400 5.60 -20.91 -7.59
CA ILE A 400 4.93 -20.34 -6.42
C ILE A 400 5.81 -20.62 -5.21
N CYS A 401 6.22 -19.55 -4.53
CA CYS A 401 7.04 -19.60 -3.33
C CYS A 401 6.23 -19.13 -2.12
N GLU A 402 6.45 -19.78 -0.97
CA GLU A 402 5.90 -19.34 0.31
C GLU A 402 7.05 -18.80 1.15
N ALA A 403 7.12 -17.49 1.35
CA ALA A 403 8.22 -16.84 2.07
C ALA A 403 7.75 -15.60 2.83
N ASN A 404 8.24 -15.44 4.07
CA ASN A 404 8.05 -14.23 4.86
C ASN A 404 9.15 -13.19 4.61
N SER A 405 10.18 -13.53 3.83
CA SER A 405 11.21 -12.58 3.43
C SER A 405 11.82 -12.95 2.07
N VAL A 406 12.23 -11.93 1.32
CA VAL A 406 12.90 -12.02 0.03
C VAL A 406 14.24 -11.31 0.13
N THR A 407 15.33 -11.98 -0.25
CA THR A 407 16.66 -11.38 -0.38
C THR A 407 17.01 -11.31 -1.86
N LEU A 408 17.52 -10.18 -2.33
CA LEU A 408 17.64 -9.88 -3.77
C LEU A 408 18.96 -10.26 -4.40
#